data_AF-A0A968PD22-F1
#
_entry.id   AF-A0A968PD22-F1
#
_cell.length_a   1.000
_cell.length_b   1.000
_cell.length_c   1.000
_cell.angle_alpha   90.00
_cell.angle_beta   90.00
_cell.angle_gamma   90.00
#
_symmetry.space_group_name_H-M   'P 1'
#
loop_
_entity.id
_entity.type
_entity.pdbx_description
1 polymer ?
#
loop_
_entity_poly.entity_id
_entity_poly.type
_entity_poly.pdbx_seq_one_letter_code
_entity_poly.pdbx_strand_id
1 'polypeptide(L)'
;MAHKAPAQGVVIFDNRVSELRRLIEDIRSEIADLRQQLMDVEDKSNQLRRQQLAARSKVTDARDALGKSKSEARDAGSQLTALRTQMDQPRRELHALRQELIQANREDASFRSAQETLDLAQEELRQAEAGVMSVLETRPDYREAQLAFLDAREQLQAIRDQGNHTPMQLAEAHAELLRRESVLNRIVQEALASNPVYQAAQASVASALKNLH
;
A
#
# COMPACT_ATOMS: atom_id res chain seq x y z
N MET A 1 78.16 117.56 -33.00
CA MET A 1 76.73 117.23 -33.15
C MET A 1 76.66 115.75 -33.51
N ALA A 2 76.19 114.91 -32.57
CA ALA A 2 74.83 114.35 -32.61
C ALA A 2 74.76 113.20 -33.64
N HIS A 3 74.41 111.94 -33.40
CA HIS A 3 73.75 111.20 -32.32
C HIS A 3 74.23 109.74 -32.46
N LYS A 4 74.61 109.04 -31.38
CA LYS A 4 73.76 108.12 -30.60
C LYS A 4 73.16 106.95 -31.41
N ALA A 5 73.77 105.77 -31.19
CA ALA A 5 73.22 104.42 -31.11
C ALA A 5 72.80 103.63 -32.38
N PRO A 6 73.53 102.54 -32.72
CA PRO A 6 72.96 101.37 -33.38
C PRO A 6 72.47 100.28 -32.39
N ALA A 7 72.62 100.48 -31.07
CA ALA A 7 72.29 99.47 -30.06
C ALA A 7 70.79 99.11 -29.97
N GLN A 8 69.87 100.01 -30.35
CA GLN A 8 68.43 99.75 -30.22
C GLN A 8 67.89 98.75 -31.27
N GLY A 9 68.38 98.78 -32.51
CA GLY A 9 67.91 97.87 -33.57
C GLY A 9 68.33 96.41 -33.37
N VAL A 10 69.56 96.20 -32.88
CA VAL A 10 70.08 94.86 -32.53
C VAL A 10 69.35 94.30 -31.30
N VAL A 11 69.12 95.12 -30.26
CA VAL A 11 68.37 94.70 -29.07
C VAL A 11 66.91 94.36 -29.39
N ILE A 12 66.24 95.09 -30.29
CA ILE A 12 64.87 94.78 -30.72
C ILE A 12 64.83 93.45 -31.49
N PHE A 13 65.81 93.20 -32.35
CA PHE A 13 65.92 91.93 -33.09
C PHE A 13 66.18 90.74 -32.16
N ASP A 14 67.13 90.88 -31.23
CA ASP A 14 67.46 89.85 -30.23
C ASP A 14 66.28 89.55 -29.30
N ASN A 15 65.48 90.56 -28.94
CA ASN A 15 64.26 90.37 -28.16
C ASN A 15 63.20 89.56 -28.92
N ARG A 16 62.96 89.88 -30.21
CA ARG A 16 62.00 89.13 -31.05
C ARG A 16 62.46 87.69 -31.28
N VAL A 17 63.75 87.47 -31.48
CA VAL A 17 64.32 86.11 -31.59
C VAL A 17 64.14 85.35 -30.28
N SER A 18 64.33 86.00 -29.13
CA SER A 18 64.12 85.40 -27.81
C SER A 18 62.66 85.04 -27.55
N GLU A 19 61.72 85.89 -27.95
CA GLU A 19 60.27 85.62 -27.88
C GLU A 19 59.87 84.45 -28.77
N LEU A 20 60.36 84.40 -30.01
CA LEU A 20 60.10 83.26 -30.92
C LEU A 20 60.67 81.95 -30.37
N ARG A 21 61.85 81.98 -29.73
CA ARG A 21 62.42 80.79 -29.08
C ARG A 21 61.54 80.30 -27.92
N ARG A 22 61.02 81.21 -27.09
CA ARG A 22 60.08 80.85 -26.01
C ARG A 22 58.81 80.22 -26.58
N LEU A 23 58.21 80.84 -27.59
CA LEU A 23 57.00 80.33 -28.23
C LEU A 23 57.21 78.95 -28.87
N ILE A 24 58.37 78.71 -29.49
CA ILE A 24 58.74 77.38 -30.01
C ILE A 24 58.85 76.36 -28.86
N GLU A 25 59.42 76.74 -27.72
CA GLU A 25 59.56 75.85 -26.58
C GLU A 25 58.20 75.53 -25.93
N ASP A 26 57.32 76.53 -25.81
CA ASP A 26 55.95 76.34 -25.32
C ASP A 26 55.17 75.38 -26.23
N ILE A 27 55.25 75.57 -27.55
CA ILE A 27 54.63 74.65 -28.53
C ILE A 27 55.20 73.25 -28.41
N ARG A 28 56.51 73.09 -28.19
CA ARG A 28 57.13 71.77 -27.99
C ARG A 28 56.61 71.09 -26.73
N SER A 29 56.44 71.85 -25.64
CA SER A 29 55.86 71.36 -24.40
C SER A 29 54.42 70.91 -24.61
N GLU A 30 53.59 71.71 -25.28
CA GLU A 30 52.19 71.37 -25.57
C GLU A 30 52.09 70.13 -26.46
N ILE A 31 52.96 69.99 -27.46
CA ILE A 31 53.03 68.78 -28.29
C ILE A 31 53.43 67.55 -27.46
N ALA A 32 54.35 67.70 -26.50
CA ALA A 32 54.75 66.60 -25.63
C ALA A 32 53.59 66.16 -24.71
N ASP A 33 52.86 67.12 -24.13
CA ASP A 33 51.69 66.85 -23.29
C ASP A 33 50.57 66.17 -24.09
N LEU A 34 50.27 66.66 -25.30
CA LEU A 34 49.28 66.04 -26.19
C LEU A 34 49.66 64.62 -26.59
N ARG A 35 50.95 64.34 -26.81
CA ARG A 35 51.44 62.97 -27.07
C ARG A 35 51.21 62.06 -25.87
N GLN A 36 51.48 62.54 -24.66
CA GLN A 36 51.24 61.75 -23.45
C GLN A 36 49.74 61.47 -23.26
N GLN A 37 48.89 62.49 -23.46
CA GLN A 37 47.43 62.32 -23.40
C GLN A 37 46.93 61.30 -24.44
N LEU A 38 47.50 61.31 -25.65
CA LEU A 38 47.15 60.34 -26.68
C LEU A 38 47.52 58.91 -26.25
N MET A 39 48.72 58.70 -25.71
CA MET A 39 49.15 57.40 -25.18
C MET A 39 48.22 56.90 -24.06
N ASP A 40 47.85 57.78 -23.12
CA ASP A 40 46.93 57.43 -22.03
C ASP A 40 45.53 57.04 -22.55
N VAL A 41 45.06 57.70 -23.60
CA VAL A 41 43.78 57.36 -24.25
C VAL A 41 43.87 56.02 -24.99
N GLU A 42 44.98 55.75 -25.69
CA GLU A 42 45.22 54.46 -26.35
C GLU A 42 45.26 53.31 -25.33
N ASP A 43 45.93 53.50 -24.20
CA ASP A 43 46.01 52.50 -23.13
C ASP A 43 44.64 52.22 -22.50
N LYS A 44 43.87 53.27 -22.20
CA LYS A 44 42.49 53.13 -21.71
C LYS A 44 41.60 52.42 -22.73
N SER A 45 41.72 52.76 -24.01
CA SER A 45 40.98 52.11 -25.10
C SER A 45 41.31 50.62 -25.18
N ASN A 46 42.60 50.27 -25.11
CA ASN A 46 43.05 48.88 -25.11
C ASN A 46 42.56 48.11 -23.88
N GLN A 47 42.55 48.74 -22.69
CA GLN A 47 42.00 48.15 -21.47
C GLN A 47 40.49 47.89 -21.59
N LEU A 48 39.72 48.86 -22.08
CA LEU A 48 38.29 48.71 -22.31
C LEU A 48 38.00 47.59 -23.31
N ARG A 49 38.79 47.48 -24.38
CA ARG A 49 38.66 46.39 -25.36
C ARG A 49 38.89 45.02 -24.72
N ARG A 50 39.92 44.87 -23.88
CA ARG A 50 40.17 43.63 -23.12
C ARG A 50 39.02 43.31 -22.18
N GLN A 51 38.50 44.30 -21.45
CA GLN A 51 37.35 44.13 -20.56
C GLN A 51 36.09 43.71 -21.33
N GLN A 52 35.83 44.31 -22.50
CA GLN A 52 34.70 43.95 -23.35
C GLN A 52 34.79 42.50 -23.83
N LEU A 53 35.98 42.03 -24.26
CA LEU A 53 36.17 40.65 -24.67
C LEU A 53 35.97 39.67 -23.50
N ALA A 54 36.51 39.98 -22.32
CA ALA A 54 36.30 39.17 -21.13
C ALA A 54 34.82 39.10 -20.72
N ALA A 55 34.10 40.22 -20.78
CA ALA A 55 32.66 40.27 -20.51
C ALA A 55 31.87 39.43 -21.51
N ARG A 56 32.21 39.49 -22.81
CA ARG A 56 31.59 38.65 -23.84
C ARG A 56 31.81 37.16 -23.56
N SER A 57 33.01 36.75 -23.18
CA SER A 57 33.31 35.36 -22.81
C SER A 57 32.42 34.90 -21.65
N LYS A 58 32.37 35.68 -20.55
CA LYS A 58 31.53 35.35 -19.39
C LYS A 58 30.05 35.22 -19.73
N VAL A 59 29.54 36.05 -20.64
CA VAL A 59 28.15 35.98 -21.11
C VAL A 59 27.90 34.69 -21.90
N THR A 60 28.84 34.26 -22.74
CA THR A 60 28.74 32.98 -23.45
C THR A 60 28.74 31.82 -22.47
N ASP A 61 29.69 31.78 -21.54
CA ASP A 61 29.78 30.71 -20.53
C ASP A 61 28.50 30.62 -19.68
N ALA A 62 27.93 31.77 -19.29
CA ALA A 62 26.68 31.82 -18.55
C ALA A 62 25.48 31.31 -19.36
N ARG A 63 25.44 31.58 -20.68
CA ARG A 63 24.39 31.04 -21.56
C ARG A 63 24.49 29.54 -21.69
N ASP A 64 25.70 29.00 -21.83
CA ASP A 64 25.92 27.57 -21.95
C ASP A 64 25.55 26.85 -20.65
N ALA A 65 25.93 27.40 -19.49
CA ALA A 65 25.54 26.89 -18.18
C ALA A 65 24.01 26.90 -18.00
N LEU A 66 23.34 27.99 -18.38
CA LEU A 66 21.88 28.08 -18.35
C LEU A 66 21.22 27.05 -19.28
N GLY A 67 21.82 26.79 -20.46
CA GLY A 67 21.36 25.77 -21.40
C GLY A 67 21.42 24.37 -20.79
N LYS A 68 22.54 24.01 -20.16
CA LYS A 68 22.72 22.72 -19.47
C LYS A 68 21.70 22.55 -18.34
N SER A 69 21.57 23.56 -17.47
CA SER A 69 20.63 23.53 -16.36
C SER A 69 19.18 23.37 -16.83
N LYS A 70 18.79 24.01 -17.94
CA LYS A 70 17.47 23.82 -18.54
C LYS A 70 17.25 22.40 -19.07
N SER A 71 18.27 21.78 -19.63
CA SER A 71 18.20 20.38 -20.08
C SER A 71 18.00 19.45 -18.88
N GLU A 72 18.85 19.58 -17.86
CA GLU A 72 18.77 18.77 -16.64
C GLU A 72 17.40 18.91 -15.95
N ALA A 73 16.85 20.12 -15.90
CA ALA A 73 15.51 20.35 -15.34
C ALA A 73 14.40 19.66 -16.15
N ARG A 74 14.51 19.63 -17.49
CA ARG A 74 13.57 18.90 -18.35
C ARG A 74 13.68 17.39 -18.13
N ASP A 75 14.90 16.88 -18.06
CA ASP A 75 15.17 15.46 -17.86
C ASP A 75 14.62 15.01 -16.49
N ALA A 76 14.90 15.76 -15.42
CA ALA A 76 14.34 15.53 -14.09
C ALA A 76 12.80 15.58 -14.10
N GLY A 77 12.19 16.54 -14.81
CA GLY A 77 10.74 16.62 -14.96
C GLY A 77 10.14 15.40 -15.66
N SER A 78 10.80 14.88 -16.69
CA SER A 78 10.37 13.67 -17.39
C SER A 78 10.49 12.42 -16.51
N GLN A 79 11.58 12.29 -15.75
CA GLN A 79 11.79 11.20 -14.78
C GLN A 79 10.73 11.22 -13.67
N LEU A 80 10.41 12.39 -13.11
CA LEU A 80 9.35 12.53 -12.11
C LEU A 80 7.98 12.12 -12.67
N THR A 81 7.69 12.48 -13.92
CA THR A 81 6.45 12.08 -14.59
C THR A 81 6.40 10.56 -14.76
N ALA A 82 7.49 9.94 -15.23
CA ALA A 82 7.58 8.49 -15.39
C ALA A 82 7.41 7.75 -14.05
N LEU A 83 8.07 8.21 -12.99
CA LEU A 83 7.92 7.66 -11.64
C LEU A 83 6.47 7.77 -11.13
N ARG A 84 5.80 8.90 -11.39
CA ARG A 84 4.41 9.08 -11.03
C ARG A 84 3.50 8.07 -11.74
N THR A 85 3.69 7.87 -13.04
CA THR A 85 2.94 6.87 -13.80
C THR A 85 3.23 5.44 -13.33
N GLN A 86 4.49 5.12 -13.04
CA GLN A 86 4.88 3.82 -12.48
C GLN A 86 4.22 3.56 -11.12
N MET A 87 4.03 4.60 -10.30
CA MET A 87 3.37 4.50 -9.00
C MET A 87 1.84 4.34 -9.08
N ASP A 88 1.20 4.73 -10.18
CA ASP A 88 -0.26 4.65 -10.31
C ASP A 88 -0.76 3.21 -10.38
N GLN A 89 0.01 2.31 -11.02
CA GLN A 89 -0.39 0.90 -11.15
C GLN A 89 -0.37 0.14 -9.80
N PRO A 90 0.73 0.15 -9.01
CA PRO A 90 0.76 -0.45 -7.68
C PRO A 90 -0.29 0.14 -6.74
N ARG A 91 -0.61 1.44 -6.86
CA ARG A 91 -1.68 2.06 -6.07
C ARG A 91 -3.05 1.47 -6.38
N ARG A 92 -3.36 1.22 -7.65
CA ARG A 92 -4.61 0.57 -8.06
C ARG A 92 -4.66 -0.88 -7.57
N GLU A 93 -3.57 -1.62 -7.72
CA GLU A 93 -3.46 -3.00 -7.25
C GLU A 93 -3.63 -3.09 -5.73
N LEU A 94 -2.98 -2.22 -4.97
CA LEU A 94 -3.14 -2.16 -3.51
C LEU A 94 -4.58 -1.86 -3.12
N HIS A 95 -5.26 -0.94 -3.83
CA HIS A 95 -6.67 -0.65 -3.59
C HIS A 95 -7.55 -1.88 -3.88
N ALA A 96 -7.32 -2.59 -4.98
CA ALA A 96 -8.06 -3.79 -5.35
C ALA A 96 -7.90 -4.89 -4.29
N LEU A 97 -6.65 -5.22 -3.91
CA LEU A 97 -6.34 -6.19 -2.86
C LEU A 97 -7.00 -5.83 -1.52
N ARG A 98 -7.06 -4.53 -1.19
CA ARG A 98 -7.71 -4.07 0.04
C ARG A 98 -9.21 -4.32 0.02
N GLN A 99 -9.87 -4.17 -1.14
CA GLN A 99 -11.29 -4.47 -1.29
C GLN A 99 -11.55 -5.99 -1.25
N GLU A 100 -10.71 -6.78 -1.91
CA GLU A 100 -10.77 -8.25 -1.84
C GLU A 100 -10.62 -8.74 -0.41
N LEU A 101 -9.68 -8.20 0.36
CA LEU A 101 -9.49 -8.55 1.77
C LEU A 101 -10.71 -8.16 2.63
N ILE A 102 -11.33 -7.01 2.38
CA ILE A 102 -12.56 -6.61 3.08
C ILE A 102 -13.69 -7.59 2.77
N GLN A 103 -13.80 -8.00 1.51
CA GLN A 103 -14.84 -8.93 1.08
C GLN A 103 -14.63 -10.32 1.70
N ALA A 104 -13.42 -10.86 1.64
CA ALA A 104 -13.07 -12.13 2.27
C ALA A 104 -13.35 -12.11 3.79
N ASN A 105 -12.99 -11.02 4.49
CA ASN A 105 -13.30 -10.89 5.91
C ASN A 105 -14.80 -10.86 6.21
N ARG A 106 -15.62 -10.29 5.33
CA ARG A 106 -17.08 -10.29 5.48
C ARG A 106 -17.66 -11.69 5.27
N GLU A 107 -17.14 -12.41 4.28
CA GLU A 107 -17.53 -13.80 4.00
C GLU A 107 -17.15 -14.71 5.18
N ASP A 108 -15.93 -14.58 5.70
CA ASP A 108 -15.49 -15.29 6.90
C ASP A 108 -16.37 -14.98 8.12
N ALA A 109 -16.71 -13.71 8.34
CA ALA A 109 -17.60 -13.31 9.44
C ALA A 109 -19.02 -13.88 9.27
N SER A 110 -19.54 -13.88 8.05
CA SER A 110 -20.83 -14.48 7.71
C SER A 110 -20.81 -15.99 7.96
N PHE A 111 -19.76 -16.67 7.53
CA PHE A 111 -19.59 -18.11 7.74
C PHE A 111 -19.50 -18.45 9.23
N ARG A 112 -18.71 -17.71 10.02
CA ARG A 112 -18.61 -17.92 11.47
C ARG A 112 -19.95 -17.72 12.17
N SER A 113 -20.71 -16.69 11.79
CA SER A 113 -22.06 -16.46 12.30
C SER A 113 -23.00 -17.63 11.95
N ALA A 114 -22.99 -18.09 10.69
CA ALA A 114 -23.77 -19.25 10.27
C ALA A 114 -23.37 -20.52 11.05
N GLN A 115 -22.08 -20.73 11.28
CA GLN A 115 -21.58 -21.85 12.07
C GLN A 115 -22.04 -21.77 13.53
N GLU A 116 -21.97 -20.60 14.17
CA GLU A 116 -22.47 -20.40 15.54
C GLU A 116 -23.98 -20.69 15.63
N THR A 117 -24.76 -20.26 14.64
CA THR A 117 -26.20 -20.60 14.59
C THR A 117 -26.46 -22.10 14.44
N LEU A 118 -25.61 -22.82 13.71
CA LEU A 118 -25.69 -24.27 13.59
C LEU A 118 -25.36 -24.96 14.91
N ASP A 119 -24.30 -24.54 15.59
CA ASP A 119 -23.88 -25.10 16.88
C ASP A 119 -25.00 -24.91 17.93
N LEU A 120 -25.61 -23.71 17.99
CA LEU A 120 -26.74 -23.44 18.86
C LEU A 120 -27.95 -24.33 18.54
N ALA A 121 -28.31 -24.46 17.25
CA ALA A 121 -29.43 -25.30 16.84
C ALA A 121 -29.19 -26.78 17.15
N GLN A 122 -27.95 -27.26 17.03
CA GLN A 122 -27.58 -28.63 17.41
C GLN A 122 -27.68 -28.86 18.93
N GLU A 123 -27.31 -27.87 19.73
CA GLU A 123 -27.45 -27.94 21.17
C GLU A 123 -28.93 -27.94 21.60
N GLU A 124 -29.76 -27.11 20.98
CA GLU A 124 -31.22 -27.14 21.15
C GLU A 124 -31.81 -28.51 20.81
N LEU A 125 -31.34 -29.15 19.73
CA LEU A 125 -31.78 -30.49 19.34
C LEU A 125 -31.39 -31.53 20.39
N ARG A 126 -30.14 -31.52 20.88
CA ARG A 126 -29.70 -32.42 21.96
C ARG A 126 -30.52 -32.25 23.23
N GLN A 127 -30.80 -31.00 23.61
CA GLN A 127 -31.62 -30.71 24.80
C GLN A 127 -33.06 -31.20 24.61
N ALA A 128 -33.63 -31.03 23.41
CA ALA A 128 -34.96 -31.55 23.09
C ALA A 128 -35.00 -33.08 23.12
N GLU A 129 -34.00 -33.76 22.55
CA GLU A 129 -33.85 -35.22 22.62
C GLU A 129 -33.75 -35.70 24.07
N ALA A 130 -32.86 -35.09 24.87
CA ALA A 130 -32.71 -35.42 26.29
C ALA A 130 -34.03 -35.20 27.05
N GLY A 131 -34.76 -34.13 26.74
CA GLY A 131 -36.10 -33.88 27.27
C GLY A 131 -37.07 -35.00 26.96
N VAL A 132 -37.15 -35.44 25.70
CA VAL A 132 -37.99 -36.57 25.28
C VAL A 132 -37.58 -37.86 25.98
N MET A 133 -36.29 -38.15 26.07
CA MET A 133 -35.77 -39.34 26.75
C MET A 133 -36.13 -39.33 28.24
N SER A 134 -36.00 -38.19 28.92
CA SER A 134 -36.38 -38.08 30.33
C SER A 134 -37.86 -38.40 30.58
N VAL A 135 -38.74 -38.02 29.64
CA VAL A 135 -40.18 -38.35 29.71
C VAL A 135 -40.40 -39.82 29.41
N LEU A 136 -39.75 -40.38 28.37
CA LEU A 136 -39.83 -41.79 28.02
C LEU A 136 -39.42 -42.70 29.17
N GLU A 137 -38.35 -42.36 29.89
CA GLU A 137 -37.88 -43.10 31.06
C GLU A 137 -38.90 -43.19 32.20
N THR A 138 -39.95 -42.34 32.21
CA THR A 138 -41.05 -42.44 33.18
C THR A 138 -42.21 -43.29 32.69
N ARG A 139 -42.30 -43.57 31.38
CA ARG A 139 -43.41 -44.32 30.81
C ARG A 139 -43.25 -45.84 31.02
N PRO A 140 -44.33 -46.53 31.41
CA PRO A 140 -44.28 -47.97 31.68
C PRO A 140 -44.03 -48.80 30.41
N ASP A 141 -44.61 -48.43 29.27
CA ASP A 141 -44.43 -49.12 27.99
C ASP A 141 -42.97 -49.10 27.50
N TYR A 142 -42.28 -47.97 27.66
CA TYR A 142 -40.86 -47.84 27.34
C TYR A 142 -39.98 -48.67 28.29
N ARG A 143 -40.25 -48.62 29.61
CA ARG A 143 -39.50 -49.43 30.60
C ARG A 143 -39.66 -50.93 30.36
N GLU A 144 -40.88 -51.38 30.07
CA GLU A 144 -41.15 -52.79 29.74
C GLU A 144 -40.42 -53.22 28.48
N ALA A 145 -40.44 -52.40 27.42
CA ALA A 145 -39.69 -52.67 26.20
C ALA A 145 -38.16 -52.70 26.43
N GLN A 146 -37.65 -51.80 27.28
CA GLN A 146 -36.23 -51.73 27.64
C GLN A 146 -35.79 -52.97 28.43
N LEU A 147 -36.58 -53.40 29.41
CA LEU A 147 -36.34 -54.63 30.16
C LEU A 147 -36.37 -55.85 29.24
N ALA A 148 -37.39 -55.96 28.37
CA ALA A 148 -37.50 -57.07 27.43
C ALA A 148 -36.32 -57.14 26.43
N PHE A 149 -35.76 -55.99 26.04
CA PHE A 149 -34.54 -55.92 25.24
C PHE A 149 -33.30 -56.39 26.03
N LEU A 150 -33.14 -55.94 27.27
CA LEU A 150 -32.03 -56.36 28.14
C LEU A 150 -32.08 -57.86 28.43
N ASP A 151 -33.27 -58.41 28.72
CA ASP A 151 -33.49 -59.84 28.93
C ASP A 151 -33.13 -60.64 27.67
N ALA A 152 -33.57 -60.21 26.48
CA ALA A 152 -33.20 -60.87 25.23
C ALA A 152 -31.70 -60.84 24.96
N ARG A 153 -31.02 -59.75 25.33
CA ARG A 153 -29.55 -59.62 25.22
C ARG A 153 -28.84 -60.57 26.18
N GLU A 154 -29.31 -60.66 27.41
CA GLU A 154 -28.77 -61.57 28.42
C GLU A 154 -28.99 -63.03 28.01
N GLN A 155 -30.16 -63.39 27.47
CA GLN A 155 -30.44 -64.73 26.95
C GLN A 155 -29.51 -65.10 25.79
N LEU A 156 -29.27 -64.19 24.85
CA LEU A 156 -28.32 -64.39 23.77
C LEU A 156 -26.90 -64.63 24.30
N GLN A 157 -26.49 -63.85 25.31
CA GLN A 157 -25.18 -63.99 25.93
C GLN A 157 -25.06 -65.32 26.69
N ALA A 158 -26.08 -65.71 27.46
CA ALA A 158 -26.12 -66.99 28.15
C ALA A 158 -26.06 -68.18 27.18
N ILE A 159 -26.75 -68.11 26.05
CA ILE A 159 -26.69 -69.12 24.98
C ILE A 159 -25.25 -69.22 24.44
N ARG A 160 -24.59 -68.08 24.21
CA ARG A 160 -23.19 -68.02 23.75
C ARG A 160 -22.22 -68.63 24.76
N ASP A 161 -22.42 -68.36 26.04
CA ASP A 161 -21.54 -68.80 27.12
C ASP A 161 -21.66 -70.30 27.44
N GLN A 162 -22.80 -70.93 27.11
CA GLN A 162 -23.03 -72.37 27.31
C GLN A 162 -22.17 -73.27 26.39
N GLY A 163 -21.64 -72.76 25.28
CA GLY A 163 -20.73 -73.48 24.37
C GLY A 163 -21.32 -74.64 23.55
N ASN A 164 -22.50 -75.17 23.91
CA ASN A 164 -23.15 -76.34 23.31
C ASN A 164 -24.42 -76.02 22.50
N HIS A 165 -24.62 -74.75 22.16
CA HIS A 165 -25.73 -74.24 21.34
C HIS A 165 -25.65 -74.68 19.87
N THR A 166 -26.81 -74.91 19.25
CA THR A 166 -26.92 -75.08 17.80
C THR A 166 -26.89 -73.72 17.09
N PRO A 167 -26.41 -73.65 15.83
CA PRO A 167 -26.48 -72.42 15.04
C PRO A 167 -27.90 -71.85 14.91
N MET A 168 -28.91 -72.72 14.92
CA MET A 168 -30.31 -72.34 14.85
C MET A 168 -30.79 -71.63 16.13
N GLN A 169 -30.42 -72.15 17.31
CA GLN A 169 -30.75 -71.50 18.59
C GLN A 169 -30.08 -70.12 18.73
N LEU A 170 -28.83 -69.99 18.26
CA LEU A 170 -28.13 -68.71 18.26
C LEU A 170 -28.78 -67.70 17.29
N ALA A 171 -29.17 -68.16 16.10
CA ALA A 171 -29.87 -67.34 15.11
C ALA A 171 -31.25 -66.87 15.60
N GLU A 172 -31.99 -67.73 16.29
CA GLU A 172 -33.30 -67.41 16.86
C GLU A 172 -33.18 -66.36 18.00
N ALA A 173 -32.20 -66.51 18.89
CA ALA A 173 -31.92 -65.53 19.93
C ALA A 173 -31.48 -64.17 19.36
N HIS A 174 -30.66 -64.16 18.30
CA HIS A 174 -30.31 -62.93 17.59
C HIS A 174 -31.52 -62.27 16.92
N ALA A 175 -32.39 -63.06 16.30
CA ALA A 175 -33.61 -62.54 15.69
C ALA A 175 -34.55 -61.93 16.73
N GLU A 176 -34.66 -62.54 17.92
CA GLU A 176 -35.46 -62.00 19.01
C GLU A 176 -34.86 -60.70 19.57
N LEU A 177 -33.54 -60.61 19.74
CA LEU A 177 -32.88 -59.36 20.13
C LEU A 177 -33.19 -58.21 19.16
N LEU A 178 -33.08 -58.46 17.85
CA LEU A 178 -33.40 -57.46 16.82
C LEU A 178 -34.88 -57.04 16.83
N ARG A 179 -35.80 -57.99 17.07
CA ARG A 179 -37.23 -57.67 17.24
C ARG A 179 -37.43 -56.74 18.44
N ARG A 180 -36.83 -57.04 19.59
CA ARG A 180 -36.94 -56.20 20.80
C ARG A 180 -36.33 -54.82 20.60
N GLU A 181 -35.17 -54.75 19.95
CA GLU A 181 -34.53 -53.49 19.57
C GLU A 181 -35.43 -52.64 18.66
N SER A 182 -36.08 -53.27 17.66
CA SER A 182 -37.01 -52.56 16.76
C SER A 182 -38.23 -51.99 17.48
N VAL A 183 -38.77 -52.69 18.49
CA VAL A 183 -39.88 -52.18 19.31
C VAL A 183 -39.43 -50.98 20.12
N LEU A 184 -38.26 -51.07 20.78
CA LEU A 184 -37.70 -49.97 21.55
C LEU A 184 -37.48 -48.73 20.68
N ASN A 185 -36.83 -48.92 19.52
CA ASN A 185 -36.58 -47.85 18.55
C ASN A 185 -37.89 -47.23 18.04
N ARG A 186 -38.93 -48.04 17.80
CA ARG A 186 -40.23 -47.54 17.38
C ARG A 186 -40.86 -46.61 18.43
N ILE A 187 -40.83 -47.00 19.71
CA ILE A 187 -41.37 -46.17 20.81
C ILE A 187 -40.61 -44.83 20.88
N VAL A 188 -39.29 -44.87 20.79
CA VAL A 188 -38.44 -43.66 20.80
C VAL A 188 -38.76 -42.76 19.61
N GLN A 189 -38.81 -43.31 18.40
CA GLN A 189 -39.10 -42.56 17.17
C GLN A 189 -40.51 -41.96 17.17
N GLU A 190 -41.52 -42.69 17.65
CA GLU A 190 -42.89 -42.17 17.80
C GLU A 190 -42.94 -41.02 18.82
N ALA A 191 -42.19 -41.10 19.91
CA ALA A 191 -42.12 -40.04 20.91
C ALA A 191 -41.37 -38.79 20.41
N LEU A 192 -40.25 -38.96 19.70
CA LEU A 192 -39.54 -37.86 19.05
C LEU A 192 -40.42 -37.20 17.97
N ALA A 193 -41.07 -38.00 17.12
CA ALA A 193 -41.93 -37.51 16.05
C ALA A 193 -43.19 -36.79 16.56
N SER A 194 -43.67 -37.10 17.77
CA SER A 194 -44.83 -36.44 18.37
C SER A 194 -44.48 -35.23 19.24
N ASN A 195 -43.19 -35.01 19.55
CA ASN A 195 -42.77 -33.90 20.40
C ASN A 195 -42.56 -32.61 19.56
N PRO A 196 -43.34 -31.54 19.81
CA PRO A 196 -43.25 -30.30 19.03
C PRO A 196 -41.93 -29.54 19.25
N VAL A 197 -41.30 -29.67 20.42
CA VAL A 197 -40.02 -29.03 20.74
C VAL A 197 -38.89 -29.69 19.94
N TYR A 198 -38.89 -31.03 19.88
CA TYR A 198 -37.94 -31.77 19.05
C TYR A 198 -38.11 -31.44 17.56
N GLN A 199 -39.35 -31.40 17.05
CA GLN A 199 -39.60 -31.01 15.66
C GLN A 199 -39.15 -29.57 15.36
N ALA A 200 -39.38 -28.63 16.28
CA ALA A 200 -38.92 -27.25 16.13
C ALA A 200 -37.39 -27.15 16.11
N ALA A 201 -36.69 -27.86 17.01
CA ALA A 201 -35.23 -27.91 17.03
C ALA A 201 -34.65 -28.57 15.77
N GLN A 202 -35.28 -29.65 15.27
CA GLN A 202 -34.89 -30.29 14.02
C GLN A 202 -35.05 -29.34 12.82
N ALA A 203 -36.13 -28.56 12.78
CA ALA A 203 -36.33 -27.52 11.77
C ALA A 203 -35.30 -26.38 11.88
N SER A 204 -34.91 -25.99 13.10
CA SER A 204 -33.86 -25.01 13.38
C SER A 204 -32.52 -25.45 12.79
N VAL A 205 -32.10 -26.70 13.03
CA VAL A 205 -30.88 -27.29 12.45
C VAL A 205 -30.94 -27.32 10.92
N ALA A 206 -32.08 -27.73 10.35
CA ALA A 206 -32.26 -27.77 8.90
C ALA A 206 -32.18 -26.37 8.27
N SER A 207 -32.66 -25.34 8.96
CA SER A 207 -32.53 -23.94 8.55
C SER A 207 -31.08 -23.44 8.64
N ALA A 208 -30.39 -23.73 9.75
CA ALA A 208 -28.99 -23.35 9.94
C ALA A 208 -28.07 -24.00 8.89
N LEU A 209 -28.28 -25.27 8.54
CA LEU A 209 -27.54 -25.97 7.48
C LEU A 209 -27.75 -25.37 6.09
N LYS A 210 -28.91 -24.76 5.82
CA LYS A 210 -29.14 -24.04 4.56
C LYS A 210 -28.38 -22.74 4.49
N ASN A 211 -28.20 -22.06 5.63
CA ASN A 211 -27.46 -20.79 5.70
C ASN A 211 -25.93 -20.98 5.64
N LEU A 212 -25.45 -22.22 5.77
CA LEU A 212 -24.02 -22.57 5.66
C LEU A 212 -23.58 -22.83 4.20
N HIS A 213 -24.52 -23.05 3.28
CA HIS A 213 -24.27 -23.31 1.84
C HIS A 213 -24.48 -22.06 1.01
#